data_AF-A0A453HPD0-F1
#
_entry.id   AF-A0A453HPD0-F1
#
_cell.length_a   1.000
_cell.length_b   1.000
_cell.length_c   1.000
_cell.angle_alpha   90.00
_cell.angle_beta   90.00
_cell.angle_gamma   90.00
#
_symmetry.space_group_name_H-M   'P 1'
#
loop_
_entity.id
_entity.type
_entity.pdbx_description
1 polymer ?
#
loop_
_entity_poly.entity_id
_entity_poly.type
_entity_poly.pdbx_seq_one_letter_code
_entity_poly.pdbx_strand_id
1 'polypeptide(L)'
;LLRKILTNGVHALHGSRHLHPDQGDRRGKGMYLMFIFPGSLTSSGLPIMASSSAYYHSSQFREHDIGGFGRCTSPIEAVLCPDGRQSMYCQLLCGLLDRGVVDHVGGTFANAFIRGIQFLEDNWEEMCSNIRTGRLSDWIAHAPLRDAVAARHLRGPDPALADEIASECARKPWDGIVRRLWPGARYILAIVTGSMSQYIPVLESYGAGLPLVSPMYVCTECAAGINLNPLDLPSAVSYALLPNIAYFEFAEVTHGDDEKVQASTGLYDNLGKLKLVDLVDVKIGRRYELVVTTFAGLYRYRVGDLLTVSGFYNATPLFRFTGRCGVILKLREYKRGGSPEGHFTSIRAAS
;
A
#
# COMPACT_ATOMS: atom_id res chain seq x y z
N LEU A 1 -15.61 -5.60 9.27
CA LEU A 1 -14.82 -6.69 8.66
C LEU A 1 -13.38 -6.27 8.36
N LEU A 2 -13.13 -5.25 7.51
CA LEU A 2 -11.80 -4.60 7.34
C LEU A 2 -11.10 -4.30 8.68
N ARG A 3 -11.89 -3.88 9.68
CA ARG A 3 -11.48 -3.63 11.09
C ARG A 3 -10.74 -4.79 11.77
N LYS A 4 -11.04 -6.06 11.47
CA LYS A 4 -10.33 -7.22 12.08
C LYS A 4 -9.15 -7.69 11.25
N ILE A 5 -9.11 -7.40 9.95
CA ILE A 5 -8.10 -7.94 9.01
C ILE A 5 -6.87 -7.05 8.93
N LEU A 6 -7.05 -5.73 8.87
CA LEU A 6 -5.91 -4.82 9.05
C LEU A 6 -5.30 -5.06 10.43
N THR A 7 -6.13 -5.22 11.47
CA THR A 7 -5.67 -5.59 12.81
C THR A 7 -4.89 -6.90 12.81
N ASN A 8 -5.46 -8.02 12.37
CA ASN A 8 -4.81 -9.34 12.49
C ASN A 8 -3.70 -9.58 11.47
N GLY A 9 -3.86 -9.11 10.22
CA GLY A 9 -2.86 -9.28 9.17
C GLY A 9 -1.64 -8.41 9.41
N VAL A 10 -1.85 -7.16 9.83
CA VAL A 10 -0.76 -6.28 10.18
C VAL A 10 -0.13 -6.70 11.52
N HIS A 11 -0.88 -7.21 12.51
CA HIS A 11 -0.30 -7.88 13.70
C HIS A 11 0.46 -9.16 13.35
N ALA A 12 0.03 -9.94 12.35
CA ALA A 12 0.75 -11.15 11.91
C ALA A 12 2.06 -10.80 11.19
N LEU A 13 2.08 -9.73 10.38
CA LEU A 13 3.30 -9.24 9.73
C LEU A 13 4.26 -8.56 10.71
N HIS A 14 3.72 -7.76 11.64
CA HIS A 14 4.52 -7.17 12.71
C HIS A 14 4.97 -8.24 13.72
N GLY A 15 4.15 -9.24 14.01
CA GLY A 15 4.51 -10.36 14.88
C GLY A 15 5.42 -11.39 14.22
N SER A 16 5.53 -11.35 12.88
CA SER A 16 6.41 -12.26 12.14
C SER A 16 7.86 -11.96 12.49
N ARG A 17 8.44 -12.86 13.27
CA ARG A 17 9.86 -12.92 13.65
C ARG A 17 10.81 -12.77 12.46
N HIS A 18 10.34 -12.97 11.22
CA HIS A 18 11.13 -12.86 10.00
C HIS A 18 11.50 -11.41 9.61
N LEU A 19 10.68 -10.39 9.92
CA LEU A 19 11.01 -8.98 9.59
C LEU A 19 11.76 -8.27 10.72
N HIS A 20 11.72 -8.82 11.93
CA HIS A 20 12.43 -8.31 13.11
C HIS A 20 13.05 -9.48 13.93
N PRO A 21 13.99 -10.25 13.37
CA PRO A 21 14.55 -11.41 14.05
C PRO A 21 15.35 -11.04 15.32
N ASP A 22 15.96 -9.85 15.32
CA ASP A 22 16.99 -9.48 16.32
C ASP A 22 16.53 -8.45 17.37
N GLN A 23 15.29 -7.95 17.30
CA GLN A 23 14.79 -7.00 18.29
C GLN A 23 13.42 -7.44 18.80
N GLY A 24 13.29 -7.59 20.12
CA GLY A 24 12.01 -7.77 20.80
C GLY A 24 11.08 -6.56 20.58
N ASP A 25 10.80 -5.78 21.62
CA ASP A 25 9.81 -4.69 21.56
C ASP A 25 10.38 -3.33 21.05
N ARG A 26 11.71 -3.22 20.93
CA ARG A 26 12.36 -2.04 20.33
C ARG A 26 12.24 -2.13 18.81
N ARG A 27 11.31 -1.38 18.22
CA ARG A 27 11.18 -1.26 16.76
C ARG A 27 11.23 0.20 16.38
N GLY A 28 11.81 0.48 15.22
CA GLY A 28 11.87 1.84 14.69
C GLY A 28 10.50 2.31 14.20
N LYS A 29 10.50 3.43 13.49
CA LYS A 29 9.32 4.00 12.86
C LYS A 29 9.22 3.63 11.38
N GLY A 30 8.00 3.53 10.88
CA GLY A 30 7.71 3.41 9.45
C GLY A 30 7.54 4.77 8.78
N MET A 31 8.33 5.07 7.75
CA MET A 31 8.01 6.18 6.84
C MET A 31 7.10 5.65 5.74
N TYR A 32 5.80 5.73 5.97
CA TYR A 32 4.79 5.13 5.10
C TYR A 32 3.83 6.20 4.57
N LEU A 33 3.81 6.34 3.24
CA LEU A 33 2.99 7.35 2.57
C LEU A 33 1.53 6.90 2.48
N MET A 34 0.65 7.65 3.15
CA MET A 34 -0.77 7.34 3.27
C MET A 34 -1.61 8.53 2.82
N PHE A 35 -2.57 8.30 1.94
CA PHE A 35 -3.41 9.37 1.40
C PHE A 35 -4.88 9.03 1.53
N ILE A 36 -5.67 10.04 1.91
CA ILE A 36 -7.11 10.02 1.73
C ILE A 36 -7.48 10.50 0.32
N PHE A 37 -8.58 9.98 -0.17
CA PHE A 37 -9.23 10.40 -1.42
C PHE A 37 -10.57 11.05 -1.09
N PRO A 38 -10.97 12.08 -1.87
CA PRO A 38 -12.28 12.70 -1.72
C PRO A 38 -13.40 11.66 -1.76
N GLY A 39 -14.33 11.76 -0.81
CA GLY A 39 -15.56 10.99 -0.80
C GLY A 39 -16.74 11.82 -1.29
N SER A 40 -17.87 11.15 -1.52
CA SER A 40 -19.17 11.76 -1.77
C SER A 40 -20.25 11.07 -0.95
N LEU A 41 -21.50 11.51 -1.08
CA LEU A 41 -22.65 10.87 -0.45
C LEU A 41 -23.57 10.30 -1.54
N THR A 42 -24.25 9.19 -1.25
CA THR A 42 -25.41 8.75 -2.03
C THR A 42 -26.56 9.76 -1.87
N SER A 43 -27.58 9.65 -2.72
CA SER A 43 -28.83 10.41 -2.58
C SER A 43 -29.53 10.18 -1.22
N SER A 44 -29.30 9.02 -0.59
CA SER A 44 -29.81 8.68 0.75
C SER A 44 -28.88 9.10 1.90
N GLY A 45 -27.75 9.77 1.62
CA GLY A 45 -26.80 10.25 2.63
C GLY A 45 -25.75 9.22 3.08
N LEU A 46 -25.63 8.07 2.42
CA LEU A 46 -24.59 7.08 2.73
C LEU A 46 -23.24 7.52 2.14
N PRO A 47 -22.12 7.38 2.87
CA PRO A 47 -20.81 7.77 2.36
C PRO A 47 -20.29 6.83 1.28
N ILE A 48 -19.78 7.42 0.20
CA ILE A 48 -19.05 6.76 -0.89
C ILE A 48 -17.60 7.22 -0.80
N MET A 49 -16.68 6.31 -0.47
CA MET A 49 -15.26 6.63 -0.37
C MET A 49 -14.39 5.39 -0.58
N ALA A 50 -13.11 5.61 -0.85
CA ALA A 50 -12.13 4.52 -0.90
C ALA A 50 -12.03 3.82 0.47
N SER A 51 -11.85 2.50 0.46
CA SER A 51 -11.75 1.68 1.68
C SER A 51 -10.59 2.12 2.58
N SER A 52 -9.47 2.53 2.00
CA SER A 52 -8.32 3.10 2.72
C SER A 52 -8.68 4.43 3.41
N SER A 53 -9.37 5.34 2.71
CA SER A 53 -9.83 6.60 3.31
C SER A 53 -10.76 6.33 4.50
N ALA A 54 -11.72 5.41 4.33
CA ALA A 54 -12.65 5.04 5.40
C ALA A 54 -11.90 4.46 6.62
N TYR A 55 -10.84 3.69 6.38
CA TYR A 55 -10.00 3.14 7.43
C TYR A 55 -9.23 4.23 8.18
N TYR A 56 -8.58 5.16 7.47
CA TYR A 56 -7.81 6.25 8.11
C TYR A 56 -8.70 7.19 8.94
N HIS A 57 -9.97 7.35 8.59
CA HIS A 57 -10.94 8.12 9.38
C HIS A 57 -11.48 7.35 10.60
N SER A 58 -11.28 6.05 10.69
CA SER A 58 -11.85 5.21 11.75
C SER A 58 -11.18 5.45 13.11
N SER A 59 -11.93 5.28 14.20
CA SER A 59 -11.36 5.31 15.55
C SER A 59 -10.28 4.25 15.74
N GLN A 60 -10.37 3.11 15.06
CA GLN A 60 -9.34 2.07 15.11
C GLN A 60 -7.99 2.54 14.56
N PHE A 61 -7.97 3.45 13.60
CA PHE A 61 -6.71 4.01 13.10
C PHE A 61 -6.20 5.14 13.99
N ARG A 62 -7.11 5.90 14.62
CA ARG A 62 -6.77 7.06 15.45
C ARG A 62 -6.38 6.73 16.89
N GLU A 63 -7.05 5.74 17.49
CA GLU A 63 -6.98 5.45 18.94
C GLU A 63 -6.05 4.28 19.27
N HIS A 64 -5.63 3.50 18.28
CA HIS A 64 -4.89 2.28 18.52
C HIS A 64 -3.50 2.28 17.87
N ASP A 65 -2.52 1.73 18.62
CA ASP A 65 -1.22 1.23 18.16
C ASP A 65 -1.37 -0.07 17.32
N ILE A 66 -2.51 -0.24 16.65
CA ILE A 66 -2.82 -1.44 15.89
C ILE A 66 -2.09 -1.34 14.55
N GLY A 67 -1.12 -2.22 14.38
CA GLY A 67 -0.41 -2.42 13.13
C GLY A 67 0.77 -1.50 12.89
N GLY A 68 1.43 -1.02 13.95
CA GLY A 68 2.65 -0.23 13.84
C GLY A 68 2.45 1.19 13.32
N PHE A 69 1.21 1.60 13.03
CA PHE A 69 0.88 2.97 12.61
C PHE A 69 1.04 4.01 13.73
N GLY A 70 0.96 3.59 15.01
CA GLY A 70 1.40 4.41 16.14
C GLY A 70 2.90 4.70 16.14
N ARG A 71 3.66 3.96 15.30
CA ARG A 71 5.09 4.14 15.05
C ARG A 71 5.34 4.66 13.63
N CYS A 72 4.40 5.38 12.99
CA CYS A 72 4.67 6.08 11.74
C CYS A 72 5.38 7.43 11.96
N THR A 73 6.17 7.87 10.99
CA THR A 73 6.71 9.24 10.99
C THR A 73 5.65 10.28 10.66
N SER A 74 4.66 9.92 9.84
CA SER A 74 3.59 10.81 9.40
C SER A 74 2.58 11.08 10.53
N PRO A 75 2.32 12.35 10.91
CA PRO A 75 1.23 12.67 11.81
C PRO A 75 -0.13 12.40 11.15
N ILE A 76 -1.15 12.04 11.94
CA ILE A 76 -2.50 11.73 11.42
C ILE A 76 -3.09 12.91 10.62
N GLU A 77 -2.78 14.13 11.01
CA GLU A 77 -3.19 15.37 10.36
C GLU A 77 -2.61 15.49 8.94
N ALA A 78 -1.42 14.93 8.69
CA ALA A 78 -0.85 14.85 7.34
C ALA A 78 -1.55 13.79 6.50
N VAL A 79 -1.86 12.63 7.08
CA VAL A 79 -2.57 11.54 6.39
C VAL A 79 -3.99 11.95 6.01
N LEU A 80 -4.66 12.67 6.89
CA LEU A 80 -6.04 13.14 6.71
C LEU A 80 -6.14 14.53 6.03
N CYS A 81 -5.02 15.09 5.58
CA CYS A 81 -5.03 16.36 4.87
C CYS A 81 -5.76 16.18 3.51
N PRO A 82 -6.81 16.97 3.21
CA PRO A 82 -7.53 16.86 1.94
C PRO A 82 -6.68 17.28 0.73
N ASP A 83 -5.68 18.14 0.95
CA ASP A 83 -4.73 18.57 -0.07
C ASP A 83 -3.60 17.54 -0.18
N GLY A 84 -3.63 16.75 -1.26
CA GLY A 84 -2.63 15.70 -1.51
C GLY A 84 -1.20 16.22 -1.65
N ARG A 85 -1.00 17.48 -2.09
CA ARG A 85 0.34 18.08 -2.22
C ARG A 85 0.89 18.44 -0.84
N GLN A 86 0.09 19.09 0.00
CA GLN A 86 0.48 19.40 1.38
C GLN A 86 0.70 18.13 2.19
N SER A 87 -0.17 17.13 2.03
CA SER A 87 -0.04 15.81 2.63
C SER A 87 1.30 15.14 2.26
N MET A 88 1.59 15.04 0.96
CA MET A 88 2.83 14.43 0.46
C MET A 88 4.07 15.13 1.03
N TYR A 89 4.12 16.47 0.92
CA TYR A 89 5.25 17.27 1.38
C TYR A 89 5.52 17.07 2.87
N CYS A 90 4.48 17.17 3.71
CA CYS A 90 4.65 17.05 5.15
C CYS A 90 5.00 15.62 5.58
N GLN A 91 4.45 14.58 4.94
CA GLN A 91 4.81 13.20 5.27
C GLN A 91 6.28 12.90 4.96
N LEU A 92 6.78 13.36 3.80
CA LEU A 92 8.19 13.22 3.43
C LEU A 92 9.09 14.03 4.37
N LEU A 93 8.73 15.28 4.67
CA LEU A 93 9.48 16.13 5.59
C LEU A 93 9.59 15.51 7.00
N CYS A 94 8.48 15.00 7.54
CA CYS A 94 8.49 14.26 8.81
C CYS A 94 9.37 13.01 8.74
N GLY A 95 9.32 12.29 7.61
CA GLY A 95 10.19 11.13 7.35
C GLY A 95 11.67 11.47 7.31
N LEU A 96 12.05 12.63 6.78
CA LEU A 96 13.43 13.13 6.75
C LEU A 96 13.90 13.59 8.13
N LEU A 97 13.05 14.32 8.87
CA LEU A 97 13.33 14.76 10.24
C LEU A 97 13.54 13.58 11.20
N ASP A 98 12.74 12.52 11.04
CA ASP A 98 12.85 11.30 11.85
C ASP A 98 13.76 10.23 11.22
N ARG A 99 14.59 10.55 10.20
CA ARG A 99 15.33 9.55 9.41
C ARG A 99 16.17 8.56 10.22
N GLY A 100 16.69 8.99 11.37
CA GLY A 100 17.53 8.17 12.25
C GLY A 100 16.78 7.06 12.99
N VAL A 101 15.44 7.14 13.09
CA VAL A 101 14.62 6.09 13.72
C VAL A 101 13.80 5.30 12.70
N VAL A 102 13.90 5.61 11.41
CA VAL A 102 13.15 4.92 10.35
C VAL A 102 13.75 3.53 10.13
N ASP A 103 12.92 2.48 10.28
CA ASP A 103 13.35 1.09 10.09
C ASP A 103 12.74 0.43 8.83
N HIS A 104 11.71 1.05 8.25
CA HIS A 104 11.15 0.69 6.95
C HIS A 104 10.49 1.90 6.28
N VAL A 105 10.42 1.84 4.95
CA VAL A 105 9.81 2.89 4.12
C VAL A 105 8.73 2.30 3.23
N GLY A 106 7.81 3.10 2.70
CA GLY A 106 6.92 2.60 1.66
C GLY A 106 5.64 3.39 1.45
N GLY A 107 4.65 2.72 0.89
CA GLY A 107 3.29 3.21 0.68
C GLY A 107 2.38 2.07 0.25
N THR A 108 1.07 2.32 0.17
CA THR A 108 0.08 1.26 -0.14
C THR A 108 0.41 0.50 -1.43
N PHE A 109 0.84 1.21 -2.47
CA PHE A 109 1.20 0.64 -3.77
C PHE A 109 2.59 1.12 -4.18
N ALA A 110 3.31 0.33 -4.96
CA ALA A 110 4.62 0.66 -5.49
C ALA A 110 4.66 2.06 -6.16
N ASN A 111 3.63 2.37 -6.96
CA ASN A 111 3.54 3.65 -7.65
C ASN A 111 3.37 4.85 -6.71
N ALA A 112 2.74 4.68 -5.54
CA ALA A 112 2.58 5.74 -4.56
C ALA A 112 3.93 6.11 -3.95
N PHE A 113 4.74 5.10 -3.62
CA PHE A 113 6.09 5.32 -3.10
C PHE A 113 7.02 5.93 -4.14
N ILE A 114 7.01 5.42 -5.39
CA ILE A 114 7.78 6.01 -6.49
C ILE A 114 7.42 7.49 -6.70
N ARG A 115 6.13 7.82 -6.68
CA ARG A 115 5.67 9.21 -6.77
C ARG A 115 6.15 10.06 -5.59
N GLY A 116 6.24 9.49 -4.40
CA GLY A 116 6.83 10.16 -3.25
C GLY A 116 8.31 10.48 -3.45
N ILE A 117 9.08 9.52 -3.98
CA ILE A 117 10.51 9.75 -4.31
C ILE A 117 10.66 10.79 -5.42
N GLN A 118 9.82 10.76 -6.46
CA GLN A 118 9.83 11.79 -7.51
C GLN A 118 9.44 13.18 -6.97
N PHE A 119 8.43 13.23 -6.09
CA PHE A 119 8.06 14.48 -5.44
C PHE A 119 9.20 15.01 -4.57
N LEU A 120 9.90 14.14 -3.86
CA LEU A 120 11.10 14.52 -3.12
C LEU A 120 12.19 15.06 -4.05
N GLU A 121 12.40 14.43 -5.22
CA GLU A 121 13.34 14.89 -6.23
C GLU A 121 13.05 16.32 -6.71
N ASP A 122 11.77 16.66 -6.84
CA ASP A 122 11.34 18.01 -7.26
C ASP A 122 11.36 19.06 -6.14
N ASN A 123 11.36 18.66 -4.86
CA ASN A 123 11.12 19.56 -3.71
C ASN A 123 12.18 19.47 -2.60
N TRP A 124 13.25 18.69 -2.74
CA TRP A 124 14.23 18.48 -1.67
C TRP A 124 14.92 19.77 -1.20
N GLU A 125 15.15 20.74 -2.11
CA GLU A 125 15.76 22.03 -1.77
C GLU A 125 14.91 22.81 -0.77
N GLU A 126 13.60 22.84 -1.01
CA GLU A 126 12.63 23.48 -0.13
C GLU A 126 12.54 22.77 1.22
N MET A 127 12.50 21.43 1.22
CA MET A 127 12.51 20.64 2.44
C MET A 127 13.80 20.88 3.26
N CYS A 128 14.96 20.95 2.61
CA CYS A 128 16.23 21.28 3.28
C CYS A 128 16.20 22.71 3.85
N SER A 129 15.61 23.68 3.14
CA SER A 129 15.41 25.04 3.67
C SER A 129 14.52 25.04 4.92
N ASN A 130 13.42 24.28 4.91
CA ASN A 130 12.54 24.15 6.07
C ASN A 130 13.24 23.48 7.26
N ILE A 131 14.02 22.43 7.04
CA ILE A 131 14.83 21.78 8.07
C ILE A 131 15.87 22.76 8.64
N ARG A 132 16.61 23.45 7.75
CA ARG A 132 17.66 24.40 8.14
C ARG A 132 17.11 25.55 8.98
N THR A 133 15.93 26.06 8.66
CA THR A 133 15.32 27.20 9.36
C THR A 133 14.40 26.79 10.52
N GLY A 134 14.02 25.51 10.60
CA GLY A 134 13.01 25.02 11.54
C GLY A 134 11.62 25.58 11.27
N ARG A 135 11.33 26.01 10.03
CA ARG A 135 10.06 26.66 9.66
C ARG A 135 9.46 26.00 8.42
N LEU A 136 8.15 25.76 8.47
CA LEU A 136 7.39 25.29 7.31
C LEU A 136 7.18 26.42 6.30
N SER A 137 7.13 26.05 5.03
CA SER A 137 6.76 26.98 3.96
C SER A 137 5.31 27.46 4.08
N ASP A 138 5.09 28.73 3.75
CA ASP A 138 3.79 29.41 3.93
C ASP A 138 2.66 28.85 3.07
N TRP A 139 2.97 28.15 1.98
CA TRP A 139 1.97 27.50 1.13
C TRP A 139 1.32 26.28 1.81
N ILE A 140 1.87 25.78 2.92
CA ILE A 140 1.25 24.77 3.78
C ILE A 140 0.17 25.46 4.63
N ALA A 141 -0.98 25.71 3.98
CA ALA A 141 -2.08 26.48 4.54
C ALA A 141 -3.00 25.68 5.48
N HIS A 142 -2.99 24.34 5.43
CA HIS A 142 -3.86 23.52 6.27
C HIS A 142 -3.42 23.55 7.73
N ALA A 143 -4.07 24.38 8.55
CA ALA A 143 -3.66 24.65 9.93
C ALA A 143 -3.45 23.39 10.80
N PRO A 144 -4.37 22.39 10.82
CA PRO A 144 -4.15 21.17 11.63
C PRO A 144 -2.88 20.42 11.26
N LEU A 145 -2.55 20.35 9.96
CA LEU A 145 -1.33 19.73 9.47
C LEU A 145 -0.09 20.53 9.88
N ARG A 146 -0.11 21.84 9.62
CA ARG A 146 1.00 22.74 9.93
C ARG A 146 1.33 22.71 11.42
N ASP A 147 0.31 22.80 12.28
CA ASP A 147 0.46 22.83 13.72
C ASP A 147 0.98 21.48 14.25
N ALA A 148 0.50 20.36 13.71
CA ALA A 148 0.99 19.03 14.09
C ALA A 148 2.47 18.80 13.71
N VAL A 149 2.89 19.22 12.51
CA VAL A 149 4.29 19.09 12.07
C VAL A 149 5.21 20.00 12.88
N ALA A 150 4.79 21.24 13.11
CA ALA A 150 5.54 22.19 13.93
C ALA A 150 5.70 21.69 15.37
N ALA A 151 4.63 21.20 16.00
CA ALA A 151 4.67 20.75 17.39
C ALA A 151 5.42 19.43 17.60
N ARG A 152 5.35 18.48 16.65
CA ARG A 152 5.86 17.11 16.84
C ARG A 152 7.24 16.85 16.22
N HIS A 153 7.61 17.58 15.16
CA HIS A 153 8.81 17.25 14.38
C HIS A 153 9.82 18.41 14.24
N LEU A 154 9.37 19.66 14.15
CA LEU A 154 10.29 20.80 14.04
C LEU A 154 10.82 21.20 15.42
N ARG A 155 11.98 20.67 15.78
CA ARG A 155 12.65 20.93 17.08
C ARG A 155 13.54 22.18 17.09
N GLY A 156 13.40 23.03 16.08
CA GLY A 156 14.24 24.19 15.83
C GLY A 156 15.08 24.06 14.55
N PRO A 157 15.92 25.07 14.24
CA PRO A 157 16.82 25.05 13.08
C PRO A 157 17.84 23.90 13.15
N ASP A 158 17.96 23.11 12.10
CA ASP A 158 18.99 22.05 11.98
C ASP A 158 19.75 22.14 10.63
N PRO A 159 20.75 23.03 10.52
CA PRO A 159 21.53 23.18 9.30
C PRO A 159 22.34 21.93 8.95
N ALA A 160 22.83 21.18 9.94
CA ALA A 160 23.65 20.00 9.72
C ALA A 160 22.84 18.89 9.03
N LEU A 161 21.64 18.60 9.54
CA LEU A 161 20.74 17.64 8.91
C LEU A 161 20.34 18.07 7.49
N ALA A 162 20.08 19.37 7.30
CA ALA A 162 19.75 19.91 5.99
C ALA A 162 20.90 19.74 4.98
N ASP A 163 22.15 19.99 5.39
CA ASP A 163 23.32 19.84 4.53
C ASP A 163 23.61 18.38 4.19
N GLU A 164 23.44 17.46 5.15
CA GLU A 164 23.53 16.01 4.90
C GLU A 164 22.51 15.55 3.85
N ILE A 165 21.23 15.89 4.03
CA ILE A 165 20.16 15.51 3.10
C ILE A 165 20.41 16.14 1.72
N ALA A 166 20.78 17.42 1.68
CA ALA A 166 21.11 18.12 0.45
C ALA A 166 22.26 17.42 -0.31
N SER A 167 23.30 16.99 0.40
CA SER A 167 24.43 16.29 -0.20
C SER A 167 24.02 14.98 -0.87
N GLU A 168 23.07 14.24 -0.27
CA GLU A 168 22.61 12.96 -0.83
C GLU A 168 21.61 13.14 -1.98
N CYS A 169 20.76 14.17 -1.91
CA CYS A 169 19.80 14.51 -2.96
C CYS A 169 20.47 15.11 -4.21
N ALA A 170 21.56 15.86 -4.03
CA ALA A 170 22.32 16.46 -5.13
C ALA A 170 23.05 15.41 -5.99
N ARG A 171 23.31 14.21 -5.45
CA ARG A 171 23.98 13.12 -6.18
C ARG A 171 23.03 12.46 -7.16
N LYS A 172 23.38 12.49 -8.45
CA LYS A 172 22.67 11.80 -9.54
C LYS A 172 23.54 10.66 -10.11
N PRO A 173 22.94 9.54 -10.55
CA PRO A 173 21.52 9.18 -10.46
C PRO A 173 21.05 8.85 -9.02
N TRP A 174 19.73 8.80 -8.80
CA TRP A 174 19.11 8.51 -7.50
C TRP A 174 19.06 7.01 -7.13
N ASP A 175 19.84 6.18 -7.81
CA ASP A 175 19.98 4.76 -7.44
C ASP A 175 20.45 4.63 -6.00
N GLY A 176 19.75 3.86 -5.16
CA GLY A 176 20.03 3.67 -3.74
C GLY A 176 19.65 4.84 -2.83
N ILE A 177 18.93 5.86 -3.33
CA ILE A 177 18.56 7.04 -2.54
C ILE A 177 17.84 6.69 -1.23
N VAL A 178 17.04 5.62 -1.22
CA VAL A 178 16.30 5.20 -0.02
C VAL A 178 17.24 4.87 1.13
N ARG A 179 18.31 4.11 0.87
CA ARG A 179 19.30 3.77 1.90
C ARG A 179 20.13 4.97 2.33
N ARG A 180 20.38 5.92 1.45
CA ARG A 180 21.16 7.12 1.79
C ARG A 180 20.35 8.08 2.67
N LEU A 181 19.09 8.30 2.34
CA LEU A 181 18.19 9.14 3.13
C LEU A 181 17.73 8.44 4.41
N TRP A 182 17.40 7.16 4.37
CA TRP A 182 16.96 6.37 5.52
C TRP A 182 17.89 5.18 5.75
N PRO A 183 19.08 5.40 6.36
CA PRO A 183 20.10 4.36 6.51
C PRO A 183 19.66 3.20 7.41
N GLY A 184 18.69 3.41 8.30
CA GLY A 184 18.08 2.36 9.13
C GLY A 184 17.03 1.50 8.42
N ALA A 185 16.62 1.86 7.19
CA ALA A 185 15.57 1.15 6.47
C ALA A 185 16.03 -0.28 6.10
N ARG A 186 15.21 -1.27 6.47
CA ARG A 186 15.49 -2.70 6.24
C ARG A 186 14.72 -3.30 5.06
N TYR A 187 13.59 -2.69 4.69
CA TYR A 187 12.76 -3.12 3.56
C TYR A 187 11.89 -1.98 3.05
N ILE A 188 11.38 -2.14 1.82
CA ILE A 188 10.37 -1.27 1.22
C ILE A 188 9.03 -1.99 1.28
N LEU A 189 8.06 -1.43 2.01
CA LEU A 189 6.73 -1.96 2.16
C LEU A 189 5.80 -1.40 1.07
N ALA A 190 5.40 -2.25 0.12
CA ALA A 190 4.47 -1.86 -0.94
C ALA A 190 3.80 -3.07 -1.60
N ILE A 191 2.59 -2.90 -2.11
CA ILE A 191 2.02 -3.85 -3.07
C ILE A 191 2.83 -3.76 -4.37
N VAL A 192 3.53 -4.85 -4.70
CA VAL A 192 4.39 -5.03 -5.88
C VAL A 192 3.92 -6.19 -6.78
N THR A 193 2.80 -6.82 -6.44
CA THR A 193 2.18 -7.90 -7.22
C THR A 193 1.26 -7.37 -8.31
N GLY A 194 0.83 -8.27 -9.20
CA GLY A 194 -0.12 -7.94 -10.26
C GLY A 194 0.38 -6.80 -11.15
N SER A 195 -0.47 -5.78 -11.32
CA SER A 195 -0.14 -4.60 -12.15
C SER A 195 0.98 -3.73 -11.56
N MET A 196 1.34 -3.90 -10.29
CA MET A 196 2.43 -3.16 -9.66
C MET A 196 3.81 -3.77 -9.92
N SER A 197 3.87 -5.00 -10.45
CA SER A 197 5.14 -5.68 -10.77
C SER A 197 6.02 -4.93 -11.76
N GLN A 198 5.42 -4.15 -12.66
CA GLN A 198 6.15 -3.27 -13.59
C GLN A 198 7.04 -2.23 -12.90
N TYR A 199 6.77 -1.91 -11.64
CA TYR A 199 7.51 -0.93 -10.86
C TYR A 199 8.67 -1.54 -10.05
N ILE A 200 8.79 -2.87 -10.02
CA ILE A 200 9.86 -3.58 -9.29
C ILE A 200 11.25 -3.06 -9.68
N PRO A 201 11.62 -2.93 -10.97
CA PRO A 201 12.98 -2.48 -11.33
C PRO A 201 13.32 -1.09 -10.82
N VAL A 202 12.34 -0.18 -10.79
CA VAL A 202 12.53 1.19 -10.28
C VAL A 202 12.70 1.17 -8.75
N LEU A 203 11.90 0.37 -8.05
CA LEU A 203 12.04 0.20 -6.60
C LEU A 203 13.35 -0.46 -6.21
N GLU A 204 13.82 -1.44 -6.99
CA GLU A 204 15.12 -2.10 -6.78
C GLU A 204 16.28 -1.12 -6.98
N SER A 205 16.21 -0.26 -8.01
CA SER A 205 17.15 0.85 -8.21
C SER A 205 17.15 1.79 -7.00
N TYR A 206 15.99 2.33 -6.57
CA TYR A 206 15.93 3.24 -5.42
C TYR A 206 16.33 2.60 -4.09
N GLY A 207 16.01 1.32 -3.89
CA GLY A 207 16.29 0.56 -2.67
C GLY A 207 17.72 0.03 -2.57
N ALA A 208 18.44 -0.12 -3.69
CA ALA A 208 19.77 -0.72 -3.77
C ALA A 208 19.89 -2.02 -2.95
N GLY A 209 19.04 -2.99 -3.26
CA GLY A 209 19.02 -4.31 -2.61
C GLY A 209 18.20 -4.40 -1.32
N LEU A 210 17.36 -3.40 -1.01
CA LEU A 210 16.34 -3.56 0.02
C LEU A 210 15.26 -4.55 -0.45
N PRO A 211 14.86 -5.54 0.38
CA PRO A 211 13.72 -6.40 0.09
C PRO A 211 12.44 -5.58 -0.15
N LEU A 212 11.67 -5.99 -1.15
CA LEU A 212 10.35 -5.43 -1.41
C LEU A 212 9.30 -6.35 -0.77
N VAL A 213 8.63 -5.84 0.26
CA VAL A 213 7.68 -6.62 1.06
C VAL A 213 6.27 -6.28 0.62
N SER A 214 5.56 -7.26 0.06
CA SER A 214 4.11 -7.17 -0.18
C SER A 214 3.35 -7.89 0.94
N PRO A 215 2.73 -7.13 1.87
CA PRO A 215 2.25 -7.69 3.13
C PRO A 215 0.94 -8.48 3.00
N MET A 216 0.02 -8.01 2.17
CA MET A 216 -1.37 -8.43 2.22
C MET A 216 -2.03 -8.33 0.87
N TYR A 217 -3.02 -9.20 0.66
CA TYR A 217 -3.93 -9.16 -0.46
C TYR A 217 -5.31 -8.73 0.02
N VAL A 218 -5.77 -7.57 -0.46
CA VAL A 218 -7.03 -6.95 -0.05
C VAL A 218 -7.74 -6.33 -1.26
N CYS A 219 -9.06 -6.44 -1.29
CA CYS A 219 -9.93 -5.66 -2.16
C CYS A 219 -11.02 -4.94 -1.36
N THR A 220 -11.80 -4.07 -2.01
CA THR A 220 -12.88 -3.30 -1.36
C THR A 220 -13.99 -4.21 -0.86
N GLU A 221 -14.23 -5.30 -1.59
CA GLU A 221 -15.27 -6.29 -1.35
C GLU A 221 -14.90 -7.24 -0.21
N CYS A 222 -13.61 -7.57 -0.07
CA CYS A 222 -13.10 -8.48 0.94
C CYS A 222 -11.59 -8.26 1.20
N ALA A 223 -11.16 -8.20 2.47
CA ALA A 223 -9.74 -8.16 2.79
C ALA A 223 -9.23 -9.60 3.01
N ALA A 224 -8.62 -10.21 2.01
CA ALA A 224 -8.72 -11.65 1.87
C ALA A 224 -7.49 -12.45 2.36
N GLY A 225 -6.25 -11.94 2.29
CA GLY A 225 -5.07 -12.74 2.64
C GLY A 225 -3.81 -12.01 3.11
N ILE A 226 -2.89 -12.78 3.68
CA ILE A 226 -1.60 -12.31 4.23
C ILE A 226 -0.42 -13.05 3.59
N ASN A 227 0.70 -12.36 3.41
CA ASN A 227 1.95 -13.00 3.00
C ASN A 227 2.67 -13.58 4.23
N LEU A 228 2.78 -14.90 4.29
CA LEU A 228 3.45 -15.60 5.40
C LEU A 228 4.98 -15.56 5.27
N ASN A 229 5.50 -15.35 4.05
CA ASN A 229 6.93 -15.26 3.74
C ASN A 229 7.24 -13.88 3.16
N PRO A 230 7.27 -12.82 3.98
CA PRO A 230 7.36 -11.44 3.50
C PRO A 230 8.68 -11.10 2.79
N LEU A 231 9.73 -11.90 2.97
CA LEU A 231 11.05 -11.72 2.37
C LEU A 231 11.28 -12.52 1.09
N ASP A 232 10.28 -13.29 0.64
CA ASP A 232 10.37 -13.97 -0.66
C ASP A 232 10.53 -12.95 -1.78
N LEU A 233 11.14 -13.38 -2.89
CA LEU A 233 11.27 -12.55 -4.08
C LEU A 233 9.90 -12.04 -4.54
N PRO A 234 9.79 -10.81 -5.08
CA PRO A 234 8.52 -10.25 -5.53
C PRO A 234 7.73 -11.15 -6.50
N SER A 235 8.43 -11.92 -7.34
CA SER A 235 7.85 -12.87 -8.29
C SER A 235 7.29 -14.14 -7.63
N ALA A 236 7.73 -14.48 -6.42
CA ALA A 236 7.34 -15.69 -5.68
C ALA A 236 6.22 -15.43 -4.66
N VAL A 237 5.88 -14.17 -4.38
CA VAL A 237 4.88 -13.75 -3.38
C VAL A 237 3.59 -14.55 -3.50
N SER A 238 3.16 -15.09 -2.36
CA SER A 238 1.92 -15.85 -2.22
C SER A 238 1.19 -15.42 -0.96
N TYR A 239 -0.14 -15.38 -1.04
CA TYR A 239 -1.00 -14.95 0.05
C TYR A 239 -1.81 -16.13 0.58
N ALA A 240 -1.78 -16.33 1.90
CA ALA A 240 -2.68 -17.24 2.60
C ALA A 240 -4.02 -16.52 2.82
N LEU A 241 -5.09 -17.04 2.23
CA LEU A 241 -6.42 -16.50 2.48
C LEU A 241 -6.90 -16.92 3.87
N LEU A 242 -7.37 -15.95 4.66
CA LEU A 242 -7.74 -16.17 6.06
C LEU A 242 -9.19 -16.69 6.14
N PRO A 243 -9.44 -17.97 6.51
CA PRO A 243 -10.76 -18.61 6.37
C PRO A 243 -11.88 -17.96 7.21
N ASN A 244 -11.52 -17.21 8.24
CA ASN A 244 -12.46 -16.54 9.14
C ASN A 244 -12.99 -15.19 8.61
N ILE A 245 -12.55 -14.76 7.44
CA ILE A 245 -12.90 -13.44 6.91
C ILE A 245 -14.16 -13.44 6.05
N ALA A 246 -14.25 -14.41 5.16
CA ALA A 246 -15.34 -14.61 4.24
C ALA A 246 -15.41 -16.10 3.91
N TYR A 247 -16.53 -16.54 3.36
CA TYR A 247 -16.59 -17.83 2.72
C TYR A 247 -16.03 -17.69 1.30
N PHE A 248 -15.04 -18.52 0.96
CA PHE A 248 -14.29 -18.45 -0.29
C PHE A 248 -14.59 -19.65 -1.17
N GLU A 249 -15.04 -19.36 -2.38
CA GLU A 249 -15.22 -20.33 -3.46
C GLU A 249 -14.32 -19.93 -4.64
N PHE A 250 -14.01 -20.90 -5.49
CA PHE A 250 -13.06 -20.73 -6.58
C PHE A 250 -13.63 -21.29 -7.88
N ALA A 251 -13.78 -20.43 -8.88
CA ALA A 251 -14.19 -20.88 -10.21
C ALA A 251 -12.96 -21.30 -11.02
N GLU A 252 -12.88 -22.57 -11.43
CA GLU A 252 -11.74 -23.08 -12.20
C GLU A 252 -11.67 -22.40 -13.58
N VAL A 253 -10.50 -21.85 -13.93
CA VAL A 253 -10.26 -21.21 -15.24
C VAL A 253 -9.43 -22.14 -16.10
N THR A 254 -9.99 -22.64 -17.21
CA THR A 254 -9.25 -23.52 -18.13
C THR A 254 -8.54 -22.72 -19.23
N HIS A 255 -7.40 -23.21 -19.72
CA HIS A 255 -6.58 -22.52 -20.74
C HIS A 255 -7.30 -22.21 -22.07
N GLY A 256 -8.44 -22.85 -22.35
CA GLY A 256 -9.29 -22.54 -23.52
C GLY A 256 -10.32 -21.43 -23.27
N ASP A 257 -10.41 -20.91 -22.04
CA ASP A 257 -11.38 -19.89 -21.64
C ASP A 257 -10.78 -18.49 -21.52
N ASP A 258 -9.48 -18.27 -21.81
CA ASP A 258 -8.89 -16.93 -21.75
C ASP A 258 -9.58 -15.95 -22.73
N GLU A 259 -10.16 -16.44 -23.83
CA GLU A 259 -11.03 -15.66 -24.73
C GLU A 259 -12.51 -15.62 -24.28
N LYS A 260 -13.02 -16.65 -23.60
CA LYS A 260 -14.44 -16.72 -23.15
C LYS A 260 -14.69 -16.00 -21.82
N VAL A 261 -13.70 -15.92 -20.94
CA VAL A 261 -13.72 -15.09 -19.73
C VAL A 261 -13.63 -13.61 -20.10
N GLN A 262 -12.97 -13.27 -21.22
CA GLN A 262 -12.98 -11.92 -21.80
C GLN A 262 -14.35 -11.57 -22.43
N ALA A 263 -15.07 -12.55 -22.99
CA ALA A 263 -16.38 -12.35 -23.60
C ALA A 263 -17.58 -12.43 -22.62
N SER A 264 -17.41 -12.99 -21.42
CA SER A 264 -18.49 -13.15 -20.43
C SER A 264 -18.52 -12.00 -19.41
N THR A 265 -18.71 -10.78 -19.93
CA THR A 265 -19.08 -9.60 -19.14
C THR A 265 -20.53 -9.65 -18.61
N GLY A 266 -21.29 -10.70 -18.95
CA GLY A 266 -22.59 -11.00 -18.36
C GLY A 266 -22.47 -11.36 -16.88
N LEU A 267 -22.70 -10.38 -16.01
CA LEU A 267 -22.59 -10.42 -14.55
C LEU A 267 -23.43 -11.53 -13.86
N TYR A 268 -24.28 -12.26 -14.58
CA TYR A 268 -25.23 -13.23 -14.02
C TYR A 268 -25.43 -14.54 -14.80
N ASP A 269 -24.90 -14.69 -16.03
CA ASP A 269 -25.42 -15.71 -16.95
C ASP A 269 -24.83 -17.12 -16.83
N ASN A 270 -23.76 -17.32 -16.04
CA ASN A 270 -23.02 -18.59 -16.05
C ASN A 270 -22.67 -19.20 -14.67
N LEU A 271 -23.15 -18.65 -13.54
CA LEU A 271 -22.80 -19.20 -12.21
C LEU A 271 -23.25 -20.65 -12.02
N GLY A 272 -24.36 -21.06 -12.65
CA GLY A 272 -24.85 -22.44 -12.63
C GLY A 272 -24.04 -23.41 -13.51
N LYS A 273 -23.16 -22.91 -14.37
CA LYS A 273 -22.27 -23.70 -15.24
C LYS A 273 -20.81 -23.69 -14.77
N LEU A 274 -20.44 -22.77 -13.88
CA LEU A 274 -19.10 -22.66 -13.32
C LEU A 274 -18.92 -23.73 -12.25
N LYS A 275 -17.92 -24.59 -12.44
CA LYS A 275 -17.49 -25.54 -11.43
C LYS A 275 -16.78 -24.77 -10.32
N LEU A 276 -17.51 -24.49 -9.24
CA LEU A 276 -16.92 -23.91 -8.04
C LEU A 276 -16.32 -25.00 -7.17
N VAL A 277 -15.18 -24.70 -6.59
CA VAL A 277 -14.53 -25.54 -5.58
C VAL A 277 -14.37 -24.74 -4.30
N ASP A 278 -14.47 -25.42 -3.16
CA ASP A 278 -14.25 -24.81 -1.85
C ASP A 278 -12.76 -24.51 -1.63
N LEU A 279 -12.47 -23.65 -0.64
CA LEU A 279 -11.11 -23.26 -0.27
C LEU A 279 -10.16 -24.46 -0.06
N VAL A 280 -10.65 -25.56 0.51
CA VAL A 280 -9.83 -26.74 0.81
C VAL A 280 -9.63 -27.67 -0.38
N ASP A 281 -10.44 -27.53 -1.44
CA ASP A 281 -10.47 -28.43 -2.59
C ASP A 281 -9.70 -27.89 -3.82
N VAL A 282 -9.06 -26.72 -3.66
CA VAL A 282 -8.22 -26.14 -4.70
C VAL A 282 -6.98 -27.00 -4.97
N LYS A 283 -6.49 -27.00 -6.21
CA LYS A 283 -5.36 -27.84 -6.62
C LYS A 283 -4.13 -26.99 -6.96
N ILE A 284 -2.96 -27.44 -6.50
CA ILE A 284 -1.67 -26.78 -6.79
C ILE A 284 -1.50 -26.62 -8.30
N GLY A 285 -1.02 -25.44 -8.73
CA GLY A 285 -0.77 -25.10 -10.13
C GLY A 285 -2.02 -24.77 -10.95
N ARG A 286 -3.23 -24.96 -10.40
CA ARG A 286 -4.47 -24.54 -11.07
C ARG A 286 -4.75 -23.07 -10.82
N ARG A 287 -5.38 -22.45 -11.81
CA ARG A 287 -5.80 -21.06 -11.81
C ARG A 287 -7.31 -20.97 -11.57
N TYR A 288 -7.69 -20.04 -10.70
CA TYR A 288 -9.07 -19.85 -10.30
C TYR A 288 -9.44 -18.37 -10.27
N GLU A 289 -10.69 -18.07 -10.54
CA GLU A 289 -11.29 -16.79 -10.21
C GLU A 289 -11.86 -16.82 -8.79
N LEU A 290 -11.55 -15.78 -8.00
CA LEU A 290 -12.01 -15.67 -6.62
C LEU A 290 -13.51 -15.31 -6.56
N VAL A 291 -14.27 -16.11 -5.81
CA VAL A 291 -15.67 -15.89 -5.48
C VAL A 291 -15.82 -15.77 -3.97
N VAL A 292 -16.54 -14.74 -3.50
CA VAL A 292 -16.67 -14.46 -2.07
C VAL A 292 -18.11 -14.37 -1.62
N THR A 293 -18.38 -14.91 -0.43
CA THR A 293 -19.59 -14.63 0.35
C THR A 293 -19.19 -13.92 1.65
N THR A 294 -19.70 -12.71 1.87
CA THR A 294 -19.24 -11.81 2.94
C THR A 294 -20.33 -11.49 3.95
N PHE A 295 -19.92 -11.13 5.17
CA PHE A 295 -20.82 -10.64 6.22
C PHE A 295 -21.59 -9.36 5.85
N ALA A 296 -21.14 -8.63 4.84
CA ALA A 296 -21.78 -7.40 4.35
C ALA A 296 -22.90 -7.67 3.33
N GLY A 297 -23.22 -8.94 3.03
CA GLY A 297 -24.33 -9.31 2.16
C GLY A 297 -23.97 -9.48 0.68
N LEU A 298 -22.69 -9.63 0.34
CA LEU A 298 -22.29 -10.15 -0.97
C LEU A 298 -22.37 -11.68 -0.92
N TYR A 299 -23.11 -12.30 -1.84
CA TYR A 299 -23.30 -13.75 -1.90
C TYR A 299 -22.80 -14.28 -3.24
N ARG A 300 -21.85 -15.23 -3.19
CA ARG A 300 -21.18 -15.82 -4.37
C ARG A 300 -20.75 -14.76 -5.38
N TYR A 301 -20.20 -13.64 -4.88
CA TYR A 301 -19.80 -12.50 -5.67
C TYR A 301 -18.45 -12.79 -6.36
N ARG A 302 -18.43 -12.65 -7.68
CA ARG A 302 -17.20 -12.77 -8.49
C ARG A 302 -16.34 -11.53 -8.32
N VAL A 303 -15.18 -11.67 -7.68
CA VAL A 303 -14.22 -10.57 -7.49
C VAL A 303 -13.57 -10.18 -8.82
N GLY A 304 -13.42 -11.16 -9.73
CA GLY A 304 -12.72 -11.02 -11.00
C GLY A 304 -11.21 -11.15 -10.90
N ASP A 305 -10.67 -11.39 -9.70
CA ASP A 305 -9.24 -11.60 -9.48
C ASP A 305 -8.87 -13.07 -9.76
N LEU A 306 -7.76 -13.27 -10.47
CA LEU A 306 -7.25 -14.56 -10.90
C LEU A 306 -6.09 -14.99 -10.03
N LEU A 307 -6.26 -16.11 -9.33
CA LEU A 307 -5.34 -16.63 -8.36
C LEU A 307 -4.83 -18.00 -8.79
N THR A 308 -3.52 -18.24 -8.70
CA THR A 308 -2.93 -19.57 -8.92
C THR A 308 -2.48 -20.15 -7.60
N VAL A 309 -2.88 -21.38 -7.31
CA VAL A 309 -2.47 -22.07 -6.08
C VAL A 309 -0.98 -22.39 -6.17
N SER A 310 -0.18 -21.80 -5.29
CA SER A 310 1.28 -22.01 -5.23
C SER A 310 1.68 -23.08 -4.22
N GLY A 311 0.82 -23.40 -3.26
CA GLY A 311 1.07 -24.40 -2.23
C GLY A 311 0.06 -24.32 -1.10
N PHE A 312 0.42 -24.87 0.06
CA PHE A 312 -0.40 -24.86 1.27
C PHE A 312 0.47 -24.54 2.49
N TYR A 313 -0.06 -23.74 3.40
CA TYR A 313 0.45 -23.59 4.76
C TYR A 313 -0.50 -24.33 5.69
N ASN A 314 -0.06 -25.46 6.25
CA ASN A 314 -0.94 -26.43 6.88
C ASN A 314 -2.06 -26.84 5.91
N ALA A 315 -3.33 -26.61 6.26
CA ALA A 315 -4.48 -26.83 5.39
C ALA A 315 -4.93 -25.57 4.62
N THR A 316 -4.30 -24.42 4.84
CA THR A 316 -4.68 -23.16 4.19
C THR A 316 -3.94 -23.01 2.86
N PRO A 317 -4.65 -22.92 1.72
CA PRO A 317 -4.01 -22.72 0.42
C PRO A 317 -3.31 -21.36 0.34
N LEU A 318 -2.19 -21.36 -0.37
CA LEU A 318 -1.41 -20.17 -0.73
C LEU A 318 -1.67 -19.82 -2.19
N PHE A 319 -1.96 -18.54 -2.44
CA PHE A 319 -2.31 -18.06 -3.76
C PHE A 319 -1.34 -17.00 -4.26
N ARG A 320 -0.83 -17.20 -5.47
CA ARG A 320 -0.16 -16.18 -6.25
C ARG A 320 -1.18 -15.38 -7.06
N PHE A 321 -1.11 -14.05 -6.97
CA PHE A 321 -1.92 -13.19 -7.81
C PHE A 321 -1.41 -13.21 -9.24
N THR A 322 -2.27 -13.53 -10.21
CA THR A 322 -1.88 -13.65 -11.64
C THR A 322 -2.53 -12.61 -12.55
N GLY A 323 -3.50 -11.84 -12.05
CA GLY A 323 -4.16 -10.81 -12.83
C GLY A 323 -5.61 -10.62 -12.41
N ARG A 324 -6.31 -9.76 -13.16
CA ARG A 324 -7.75 -9.52 -13.00
C ARG A 324 -8.42 -9.59 -14.37
N CYS A 325 -9.55 -10.27 -14.45
CA CYS A 325 -10.33 -10.37 -15.68
C CYS A 325 -10.68 -8.97 -16.22
N GLY A 326 -10.53 -8.77 -17.53
CA GLY A 326 -10.92 -7.53 -18.22
C GLY A 326 -9.94 -6.35 -18.09
N VAL A 327 -8.74 -6.54 -17.52
CA VAL A 327 -7.71 -5.48 -17.47
C VAL A 327 -6.68 -5.71 -18.58
N ILE A 328 -6.72 -4.93 -19.66
CA ILE A 328 -5.83 -5.06 -20.83
C ILE A 328 -4.62 -4.09 -20.77
N LEU A 329 -4.81 -2.86 -20.26
CA LEU A 329 -3.74 -1.86 -20.14
C LEU A 329 -4.04 -0.92 -18.95
N LYS A 330 -3.05 -0.73 -18.07
CA LYS A 330 -3.06 0.28 -17.00
C LYS A 330 -1.84 1.17 -17.13
N LEU A 331 -1.86 2.06 -18.11
CA LEU A 331 -0.99 3.25 -18.13
C LEU A 331 -1.80 4.41 -17.55
N ARG A 332 -1.30 5.03 -16.48
CA ARG A 332 -1.78 6.35 -16.06
C ARG A 332 -1.10 7.36 -16.98
N GLU A 333 -1.87 8.17 -17.71
CA GLU A 333 -1.32 9.21 -18.58
C GLU A 333 -0.29 10.05 -17.82
N TYR A 334 0.95 10.00 -18.32
CA TYR A 334 2.01 10.91 -17.95
C TYR A 334 1.86 12.15 -18.85
N LYS A 335 1.32 13.24 -18.31
CA LYS A 335 1.40 14.55 -18.96
C LYS A 335 2.63 15.28 -18.40
N ARG A 336 3.65 15.42 -19.24
CA ARG A 336 4.80 16.29 -19.00
C ARG A 336 4.38 17.73 -19.35
N GLY A 337 4.25 18.58 -18.35
CA GLY A 337 3.96 20.01 -18.52
C GLY A 337 2.46 20.34 -18.50
N GLY A 338 1.94 20.60 -17.29
CA GLY A 338 0.60 21.12 -17.05
C GLY A 338 0.38 21.18 -15.54
N SER A 339 -0.24 22.26 -15.04
CA SER A 339 -0.42 22.57 -13.61
C SER A 339 -0.90 21.38 -12.76
N PRO A 340 -0.56 21.33 -11.45
CA PRO A 340 -0.87 20.20 -10.58
C PRO A 340 -2.34 20.16 -10.12
N GLU A 341 -3.29 20.59 -10.94
CA GLU A 341 -4.72 20.34 -10.74
C GLU A 341 -5.11 18.97 -11.33
N GLY A 342 -4.39 17.94 -10.93
CA GLY A 342 -4.69 16.56 -11.30
C GLY A 342 -5.59 15.93 -10.24
N HIS A 343 -6.89 15.92 -10.48
CA HIS A 343 -7.85 15.18 -9.65
C HIS A 343 -7.35 13.77 -9.33
N PHE A 344 -7.26 13.45 -8.03
CA PHE A 344 -6.96 12.10 -7.54
C PHE A 344 -8.19 11.21 -7.72
N THR A 345 -8.49 10.81 -8.95
CA THR A 345 -9.56 9.86 -9.22
C THR A 345 -9.14 8.47 -8.73
N SER A 346 -9.96 7.86 -7.87
CA SER A 346 -9.70 6.50 -7.36
C SER A 346 -9.82 5.50 -8.51
N ILE A 347 -8.68 5.00 -8.99
CA ILE A 347 -8.65 3.85 -9.89
C ILE A 347 -8.54 2.62 -9.01
N ARG A 348 -9.41 1.61 -9.23
CA ARG A 348 -9.24 0.24 -8.75
C ARG A 348 -7.85 -0.25 -9.14
N ALA A 349 -6.86 -0.07 -8.29
CA ALA A 349 -5.60 -0.77 -8.40
C ALA A 349 -5.94 -2.26 -8.19
N ALA A 350 -5.62 -3.06 -9.21
CA ALA A 350 -5.70 -4.51 -9.04
C ALA A 350 -4.47 -4.85 -8.22
N SER A 351 -4.70 -5.48 -7.07
CA SER A 351 -3.69 -5.93 -6.11
C SER A 351 -2.58 -6.75 -6.76
#